data_AF-A0A426TR85-F1
#
_entry.id   AF-A0A426TR85-F1
#
_cell.length_a   1.000
_cell.length_b   1.000
_cell.length_c   1.000
_cell.angle_alpha   90.00
_cell.angle_beta   90.00
_cell.angle_gamma   90.00
#
_symmetry.space_group_name_H-M   'P 1'
#
loop_
_entity.id
_entity.type
_entity.pdbx_description
1 polymer ?
#
loop_
_entity_poly.entity_id
_entity_poly.type
_entity_poly.pdbx_seq_one_letter_code
_entity_poly.pdbx_strand_id
1 'polypeptide(L)'
;MPHTTLEFIIRRGNDAQLVADATLTSTASVASVRLTDAAPVVLDRIALCALALDPLAYGRQLGAQLFAAPTLRAAWLTARAYAATGTLQLRLCLPQDSAELHALRWECLCDPEDDQPFALHERMRLVRTIPSGDLTPVTLPSRPQLQALVAIANPSNLAAYGMAEVDVDGEAARIREALGSIPTVFLGDHSAAQGRATLTNVISQLRQTPTLVFLVAHGTISDGGPYLCLETEDGQVDWIEGAELTNAIARLTTRPQLIVVASCRSAGSGYDETLNALGPALASIGVPAVLGFQGDVALSTVRRLLPTLISELQRDGQLDRALAAARTALAPQGTWWQAVVWLRTDGRLWDTNTHDPRTQERLHLQALVRSHSDLIGAKLARFVGRAAEIVDIDAQIAALSPSGGYLIVQGRAGQGKSSILAAIIARDLRAQMEQPAPAPHDSQAFGNLERTVGVEWVPHHFIPYEPGREYQVNLLRDLNARLCLRYDLPRFYADSTSLPALKDYL
;
A
#
# COMPACT_ATOMS: atom_id res chain seq x y z
N MET A 1 -8.75 2.77 5.64
CA MET A 1 -8.63 2.47 7.09
C MET A 1 -7.23 2.86 7.56
N PRO A 2 -7.05 3.28 8.81
CA PRO A 2 -5.71 3.59 9.32
C PRO A 2 -4.83 2.34 9.32
N HIS A 3 -3.61 2.48 8.82
CA HIS A 3 -2.59 1.45 8.86
C HIS A 3 -1.67 1.74 10.05
N THR A 4 -1.50 0.75 10.92
CA THR A 4 -0.61 0.79 12.08
C THR A 4 0.53 -0.20 11.88
N THR A 5 1.75 0.19 12.23
CA THR A 5 2.93 -0.68 12.19
C THR A 5 3.54 -0.73 13.58
N LEU A 6 3.68 -1.94 14.12
CA LEU A 6 4.51 -2.22 15.28
C LEU A 6 5.82 -2.80 14.78
N GLU A 7 6.90 -2.07 14.98
CA GLU A 7 8.24 -2.49 14.63
C GLU A 7 8.94 -3.06 15.87
N PHE A 8 9.44 -4.29 15.75
CA PHE A 8 10.39 -4.89 16.68
C PHE A 8 11.77 -4.91 16.06
N ILE A 9 12.69 -4.16 16.67
CA ILE A 9 14.10 -4.15 16.29
C ILE A 9 14.82 -5.13 17.22
N ILE A 10 15.11 -6.33 16.73
CA ILE A 10 15.82 -7.35 17.50
C ILE A 10 17.31 -7.21 17.21
N ARG A 11 18.14 -7.07 18.24
CA ARG A 11 19.58 -6.86 18.10
C ARG A 11 20.34 -7.47 19.27
N ARG A 12 21.64 -7.63 19.11
CA ARG A 12 22.52 -7.95 20.24
C ARG A 12 22.78 -6.69 21.07
N GLY A 13 22.56 -6.77 22.37
CA GLY A 13 22.93 -5.75 23.35
C GLY A 13 24.42 -5.83 23.72
N ASN A 14 24.83 -4.98 24.65
CA ASN A 14 26.24 -4.85 25.06
C ASN A 14 26.82 -6.15 25.62
N ASP A 15 26.01 -6.95 26.30
CA ASP A 15 26.41 -8.24 26.90
C ASP A 15 26.21 -9.43 25.94
N ALA A 16 26.12 -9.16 24.63
CA ALA A 16 25.82 -10.12 23.54
C ALA A 16 24.46 -10.84 23.64
N GLN A 17 23.64 -10.53 24.65
CA GLN A 17 22.26 -10.99 24.78
C GLN A 17 21.35 -10.32 23.73
N LEU A 18 20.33 -11.03 23.28
CA LEU A 18 19.34 -10.44 22.38
C LEU A 18 18.40 -9.51 23.16
N VAL A 19 18.16 -8.34 22.59
CA VAL A 19 17.19 -7.37 23.07
C VAL A 19 16.29 -6.92 21.93
N ALA A 20 15.08 -6.46 22.26
CA ALA A 20 14.16 -5.88 21.30
C ALA A 20 13.67 -4.49 21.74
N ASP A 21 13.72 -3.56 20.80
CA ASP A 21 13.05 -2.26 20.89
C ASP A 21 11.69 -2.36 20.20
N ALA A 22 10.67 -1.68 20.73
CA ALA A 22 9.33 -1.65 20.12
C ALA A 22 8.89 -0.22 19.80
N THR A 23 8.59 0.05 18.54
CA THR A 23 8.09 1.36 18.08
C THR A 23 6.79 1.20 17.31
N LEU A 24 5.79 2.01 17.66
CA LEU A 24 4.50 2.09 16.99
C LEU A 24 4.47 3.31 16.08
N THR A 25 4.04 3.10 14.83
CA THR A 25 3.71 4.17 13.89
C THR A 25 2.32 3.94 13.30
N SER A 26 1.64 5.01 12.86
CA SER A 26 0.33 4.89 12.24
C SER A 26 0.10 5.99 11.22
N THR A 27 -0.65 5.70 10.15
CA THR A 27 -1.08 6.72 9.21
C THR A 27 -2.04 7.75 9.84
N ALA A 28 -2.62 7.44 11.00
CA ALA A 28 -3.49 8.35 11.75
C ALA A 28 -2.70 9.35 12.62
N SER A 29 -1.39 9.13 12.83
CA SER A 29 -0.54 9.95 13.68
C SER A 29 0.83 10.15 13.04
N VAL A 30 1.23 11.40 12.84
CA VAL A 30 2.57 11.73 12.34
C VAL A 30 3.66 11.37 13.35
N ALA A 31 3.33 11.32 14.64
CA ALA A 31 4.26 10.95 15.70
C ALA A 31 4.41 9.43 15.81
N SER A 32 5.65 8.96 15.89
CA SER A 32 5.98 7.61 16.34
C SER A 32 6.00 7.54 17.86
N VAL A 33 5.66 6.36 18.41
CA VAL A 33 5.64 6.13 19.85
C VAL A 33 6.54 4.95 20.17
N ARG A 34 7.59 5.18 20.97
CA ARG A 34 8.40 4.08 21.53
C ARG A 34 7.62 3.44 22.68
N LEU A 35 7.31 2.16 22.55
CA LEU A 35 6.55 1.39 23.54
C LEU A 35 7.47 0.60 24.47
N THR A 36 8.67 0.24 24.01
CA THR A 36 9.64 -0.53 24.79
C THR A 36 11.05 -0.22 24.28
N ASP A 37 12.02 -0.25 25.19
CA ASP A 37 13.44 -0.03 24.91
C ASP A 37 14.24 -1.19 25.52
N ALA A 38 15.08 -1.83 24.71
CA ALA A 38 16.01 -2.89 25.05
C ALA A 38 15.42 -4.02 25.93
N ALA A 39 14.21 -4.49 25.64
CA ALA A 39 13.62 -5.61 26.38
C ALA A 39 14.36 -6.92 26.08
N PRO A 40 14.68 -7.76 27.08
CA PRO A 40 15.42 -8.99 26.86
C PRO A 40 14.60 -9.98 26.02
N VAL A 41 15.27 -10.62 25.05
CA VAL A 41 14.70 -11.66 24.20
C VAL A 41 15.50 -12.93 24.40
N VAL A 42 14.84 -14.02 24.81
CA VAL A 42 15.46 -15.32 25.00
C VAL A 42 14.81 -16.31 24.04
N LEU A 43 15.57 -16.77 23.05
CA LEU A 43 15.11 -17.71 22.03
C LEU A 43 15.83 -19.05 22.19
N ASP A 44 15.12 -20.04 22.71
CA ASP A 44 15.60 -21.42 22.78
C ASP A 44 15.41 -22.09 21.41
N ARG A 45 16.44 -21.97 20.58
CA ARG A 45 16.48 -22.54 19.22
C ARG A 45 16.37 -24.06 19.22
N ILE A 46 16.86 -24.74 20.26
CA ILE A 46 16.80 -26.20 20.36
C ILE A 46 15.36 -26.64 20.59
N ALA A 47 14.66 -25.98 21.51
CA ALA A 47 13.24 -26.23 21.76
C ALA A 47 12.38 -25.93 20.52
N LEU A 48 12.68 -24.86 19.78
CA LEU A 48 11.98 -24.54 18.53
C LEU A 48 12.25 -25.57 17.43
N CYS A 49 13.51 -25.99 17.27
CA CYS A 49 13.90 -27.00 16.29
C CYS A 49 13.22 -28.35 16.56
N ALA A 50 13.06 -28.74 17.83
CA ALA A 50 12.33 -29.94 18.22
C ALA A 50 10.85 -29.93 17.77
N LEU A 51 10.28 -28.74 17.50
CA LEU A 51 8.90 -28.56 17.04
C LEU A 51 8.82 -28.29 15.52
N ALA A 52 9.91 -28.45 14.76
CA ALA A 52 9.96 -28.09 13.34
C ALA A 52 8.96 -28.85 12.44
N LEU A 53 8.39 -29.97 12.90
CA LEU A 53 7.37 -30.73 12.17
C LEU A 53 5.93 -30.33 12.51
N ASP A 54 5.72 -29.50 13.54
CA ASP A 54 4.42 -28.95 13.92
C ASP A 54 4.48 -27.42 13.91
N PRO A 55 4.12 -26.78 12.77
CA PRO A 55 4.18 -25.33 12.64
C PRO A 55 3.36 -24.56 13.67
N LEU A 56 2.26 -25.13 14.17
CA LEU A 56 1.41 -24.48 15.17
C LEU A 56 2.04 -24.56 16.56
N ALA A 57 2.53 -25.73 16.96
CA ALA A 57 3.25 -25.87 18.23
C ALA A 57 4.53 -25.02 18.23
N TYR A 58 5.27 -25.02 17.11
CA TYR A 58 6.39 -24.13 16.89
C TYR A 58 5.99 -22.67 17.11
N GLY A 59 4.89 -22.25 16.48
CA GLY A 59 4.37 -20.89 16.55
C GLY A 59 4.03 -20.42 17.95
N ARG A 60 3.34 -21.28 18.72
CA ARG A 60 3.03 -21.03 20.13
C ARG A 60 4.30 -20.94 20.98
N GLN A 61 5.26 -21.84 20.77
CA GLN A 61 6.54 -21.81 21.50
C GLN A 61 7.35 -20.55 21.17
N LEU A 62 7.39 -20.14 19.90
CA LEU A 62 8.06 -18.91 19.48
C LEU A 62 7.38 -17.67 20.09
N GLY A 63 6.04 -17.65 20.10
CA GLY A 63 5.26 -16.59 20.73
C GLY A 63 5.52 -16.50 22.23
N ALA A 64 5.52 -17.64 22.93
CA ALA A 64 5.82 -17.71 24.35
C ALA A 64 7.23 -17.19 24.68
N GLN A 65 8.23 -17.49 23.84
CA GLN A 65 9.60 -17.02 24.02
C GLN A 65 9.76 -15.52 23.72
N LEU A 66 9.19 -15.03 22.62
CA LEU A 66 9.30 -13.62 22.22
C LEU A 66 8.55 -12.70 23.21
N PHE A 67 7.35 -13.10 23.64
CA PHE A 67 6.50 -12.33 24.54
C PHE A 67 6.68 -12.70 26.02
N ALA A 68 7.75 -13.44 26.37
CA ALA A 68 8.12 -13.71 27.77
C ALA A 68 8.44 -12.42 28.53
N ALA A 69 9.04 -11.43 27.85
CA ALA A 69 9.28 -10.11 28.43
C ALA A 69 7.95 -9.34 28.56
N PRO A 70 7.52 -8.94 29.77
CA PRO A 70 6.24 -8.28 29.98
C PRO A 70 6.08 -6.97 29.17
N THR A 71 7.17 -6.25 28.94
CA THR A 71 7.19 -5.01 28.17
C THR A 71 6.90 -5.25 26.68
N LEU A 72 7.48 -6.29 26.07
CA LEU A 72 7.18 -6.66 24.67
C LEU A 72 5.75 -7.15 24.51
N ARG A 73 5.25 -7.96 25.47
CA ARG A 73 3.84 -8.36 25.48
C ARG A 73 2.91 -7.15 25.60
N ALA A 74 3.20 -6.21 26.50
CA ALA A 74 2.42 -4.99 26.65
C ALA A 74 2.45 -4.10 25.40
N ALA A 75 3.61 -3.99 24.73
CA ALA A 75 3.74 -3.26 23.47
C ALA A 75 2.87 -3.88 22.36
N TRP A 76 2.88 -5.22 22.25
CA TRP A 76 2.00 -5.96 21.35
C TRP A 76 0.52 -5.70 21.61
N LEU A 77 0.07 -5.89 22.86
CA LEU A 77 -1.32 -5.69 23.24
C LEU A 77 -1.79 -4.25 23.00
N THR A 78 -0.92 -3.27 23.27
CA THR A 78 -1.19 -1.85 22.99
C THR A 78 -1.39 -1.61 21.50
N ALA A 79 -0.51 -2.14 20.64
CA ALA A 79 -0.62 -2.01 19.19
C ALA A 79 -1.89 -2.69 18.64
N ARG A 80 -2.21 -3.89 19.15
CA ARG A 80 -3.41 -4.65 18.78
C ARG A 80 -4.68 -3.89 19.15
N ALA A 81 -4.76 -3.34 20.36
CA ALA A 81 -5.88 -2.51 20.79
C ALA A 81 -6.02 -1.23 19.95
N TYR A 82 -4.91 -0.56 19.65
CA TYR A 82 -4.90 0.64 18.81
C TYR A 82 -5.40 0.34 17.37
N ALA A 83 -5.06 -0.82 16.84
CA ALA A 83 -5.46 -1.26 15.50
C ALA A 83 -6.81 -2.00 15.45
N ALA A 84 -7.61 -1.99 16.52
CA ALA A 84 -8.85 -2.78 16.63
C ALA A 84 -9.85 -2.58 15.48
N THR A 85 -9.90 -1.39 14.87
CA THR A 85 -10.74 -1.08 13.69
C THR A 85 -9.96 -0.92 12.38
N GLY A 86 -8.64 -1.11 12.42
CA GLY A 86 -7.74 -0.94 11.27
C GLY A 86 -6.93 -2.21 10.96
N THR A 87 -5.74 -2.00 10.38
CA THR A 87 -4.75 -3.05 10.10
C THR A 87 -3.51 -2.87 10.95
N LEU A 88 -2.93 -3.97 11.41
CA LEU A 88 -1.69 -4.01 12.16
C LEU A 88 -0.64 -4.77 11.35
N GLN A 89 0.49 -4.13 11.07
CA GLN A 89 1.68 -4.78 10.54
C GLN A 89 2.69 -4.98 11.66
N LEU A 90 3.10 -6.23 11.91
CA LEU A 90 4.26 -6.56 12.73
C LEU A 90 5.49 -6.61 11.82
N ARG A 91 6.40 -5.65 12.00
CA ARG A 91 7.67 -5.57 11.28
C ARG A 91 8.80 -6.06 12.16
N LEU A 92 9.48 -7.11 11.72
CA LEU A 92 10.67 -7.64 12.38
C LEU A 92 11.91 -7.07 11.69
N CYS A 93 12.57 -6.13 12.34
CA CYS A 93 13.86 -5.61 11.92
C CYS A 93 14.96 -6.50 12.51
N LEU A 94 15.56 -7.31 11.64
CA LEU A 94 16.59 -8.29 12.02
C LEU A 94 17.95 -7.85 11.46
N PRO A 95 19.06 -8.00 12.21
CA PRO A 95 20.38 -7.62 11.74
C PRO A 95 20.79 -8.52 10.57
N GLN A 96 21.51 -7.97 9.58
CA GLN A 96 21.90 -8.70 8.38
C GLN A 96 22.83 -9.88 8.70
N ASP A 97 23.70 -9.73 9.68
CA ASP A 97 24.73 -10.69 10.10
C ASP A 97 24.22 -11.75 11.10
N SER A 98 22.94 -11.71 11.49
CA SER A 98 22.34 -12.64 12.44
C SER A 98 21.64 -13.80 11.74
N ALA A 99 22.43 -14.68 11.10
CA ALA A 99 21.92 -15.85 10.37
C ALA A 99 20.96 -16.70 11.23
N GLU A 100 21.26 -16.84 12.52
CA GLU A 100 20.45 -17.56 13.51
C GLU A 100 19.04 -16.99 13.69
N LEU A 101 18.86 -15.67 13.54
CA LEU A 101 17.55 -15.01 13.65
C LEU A 101 16.78 -15.15 12.35
N HIS A 102 17.45 -15.02 11.20
CA HIS A 102 16.81 -15.23 9.90
C HIS A 102 16.37 -16.68 9.68
N ALA A 103 17.07 -17.63 10.31
CA ALA A 103 16.73 -19.05 10.32
C ALA A 103 15.36 -19.34 10.95
N LEU A 104 14.95 -18.58 11.97
CA LEU A 104 13.68 -18.86 12.65
C LEU A 104 12.47 -18.67 11.73
N ARG A 105 11.48 -19.55 11.89
CA ARG A 105 10.18 -19.48 11.18
C ARG A 105 9.26 -18.47 11.85
N TRP A 106 9.61 -17.19 11.76
CA TRP A 106 8.82 -16.09 12.33
C TRP A 106 7.37 -16.08 11.80
N GLU A 107 7.15 -16.60 10.61
CA GLU A 107 5.84 -16.73 9.96
C GLU A 107 4.92 -17.75 10.64
N CYS A 108 5.45 -18.58 11.54
CA CYS A 108 4.65 -19.41 12.44
C CYS A 108 4.17 -18.64 13.69
N LEU A 109 4.72 -17.46 14.00
CA LEU A 109 4.45 -16.74 15.24
C LEU A 109 2.94 -16.59 15.50
N CYS A 110 2.51 -17.01 16.69
CA CYS A 110 1.13 -16.98 17.13
C CYS A 110 0.86 -15.81 18.09
N ASP A 111 -0.40 -15.33 18.13
CA ASP A 111 -0.84 -14.33 19.10
C ASP A 111 -0.74 -14.88 20.53
N PRO A 112 -0.11 -14.16 21.47
CA PRO A 112 -0.01 -14.60 22.86
C PRO A 112 -1.35 -14.62 23.61
N GLU A 113 -2.45 -14.11 23.03
CA GLU A 113 -3.77 -14.09 23.67
C GLU A 113 -4.73 -15.17 23.19
N ASP A 114 -4.64 -15.59 21.93
CA ASP A 114 -5.59 -16.56 21.32
C ASP A 114 -4.92 -17.69 20.52
N ASP A 115 -3.59 -17.77 20.56
CA ASP A 115 -2.76 -18.79 19.90
C ASP A 115 -2.97 -18.88 18.36
N GLN A 116 -3.58 -17.88 17.73
CA GLN A 116 -3.77 -17.86 16.28
C GLN A 116 -2.50 -17.41 15.54
N PRO A 117 -2.11 -18.06 14.43
CA PRO A 117 -0.95 -17.63 13.63
C PRO A 117 -1.17 -16.26 12.99
N PHE A 118 -0.26 -15.31 13.22
CA PHE A 118 -0.36 -13.95 12.66
C PHE A 118 -0.40 -13.95 11.15
N ALA A 119 0.45 -14.76 10.53
CA ALA A 119 0.67 -14.75 9.08
C ALA A 119 -0.55 -15.22 8.26
N LEU A 120 -1.62 -15.70 8.91
CA LEU A 120 -2.88 -16.14 8.30
C LEU A 120 -4.02 -15.11 8.40
N HIS A 121 -3.77 -13.93 8.96
CA HIS A 121 -4.80 -12.89 9.11
C HIS A 121 -4.52 -11.68 8.22
N GLU A 122 -5.43 -11.33 7.29
CA GLU A 122 -5.24 -10.17 6.39
C GLU A 122 -5.17 -8.81 7.10
N ARG A 123 -5.70 -8.73 8.34
CA ARG A 123 -5.62 -7.55 9.20
C ARG A 123 -4.35 -7.51 10.06
N MET A 124 -3.62 -8.62 10.16
CA MET A 124 -2.41 -8.80 10.96
C MET A 124 -1.28 -9.29 10.07
N ARG A 125 -0.39 -8.38 9.67
CA ARG A 125 0.56 -8.65 8.59
C ARG A 125 1.96 -8.79 9.16
N LEU A 126 2.62 -9.92 8.91
CA LEU A 126 3.99 -10.16 9.35
C LEU A 126 4.97 -9.93 8.19
N VAL A 127 5.95 -9.07 8.41
CA VAL A 127 7.00 -8.74 7.43
C VAL A 127 8.36 -8.67 8.10
N ARG A 128 9.42 -8.99 7.35
CA ARG A 128 10.80 -8.79 7.80
C ARG A 128 11.38 -7.53 7.17
N THR A 129 12.35 -6.91 7.83
CA THR A 129 13.15 -5.83 7.27
C THR A 129 14.61 -6.07 7.61
N ILE A 130 15.48 -5.89 6.61
CA ILE A 130 16.93 -5.89 6.80
C ILE A 130 17.39 -4.44 6.65
N PRO A 131 18.12 -3.88 7.63
CA PRO A 131 18.74 -2.57 7.49
C PRO A 131 19.63 -2.55 6.24
N SER A 132 19.42 -1.57 5.37
CA SER A 132 20.25 -1.36 4.19
C SER A 132 20.89 0.02 4.25
N GLY A 133 22.16 0.11 3.85
CA GLY A 133 22.82 1.39 3.63
C GLY A 133 22.42 2.07 2.32
N ASP A 134 21.57 1.43 1.50
CA ASP A 134 21.07 2.00 0.26
C ASP A 134 20.08 3.14 0.52
N LEU A 135 20.49 4.35 0.13
CA LEU A 135 19.70 5.57 0.28
C LEU A 135 18.85 5.88 -0.95
N THR A 136 18.87 5.03 -1.99
CA THR A 136 18.09 5.23 -3.21
C THR A 136 16.60 5.32 -2.87
N PRO A 137 15.89 6.43 -3.12
CA PRO A 137 14.48 6.57 -2.77
C PRO A 137 13.60 5.46 -3.39
N VAL A 138 12.62 4.93 -2.64
CA VAL A 138 11.57 4.09 -3.24
C VAL A 138 10.47 5.01 -3.76
N THR A 139 10.28 5.01 -5.08
CA THR A 139 9.17 5.71 -5.73
C THR A 139 8.14 4.68 -6.16
N LEU A 140 6.87 4.88 -5.77
CA LEU A 140 5.79 4.00 -6.20
C LEU A 140 5.36 4.37 -7.63
N PRO A 141 5.43 3.45 -8.62
CA PRO A 141 4.90 3.69 -9.95
C PRO A 141 3.38 3.79 -9.92
N SER A 142 2.78 4.37 -10.96
CA SER A 142 1.35 4.27 -11.22
C SER A 142 0.97 2.90 -11.78
N ARG A 143 -0.31 2.51 -11.69
CA ARG A 143 -0.76 1.22 -12.24
C ARG A 143 -0.46 1.07 -13.75
N PRO A 144 -0.64 2.10 -14.61
CA PRO A 144 -0.29 2.00 -16.03
C PRO A 144 1.21 1.84 -16.33
N GLN A 145 2.08 2.18 -15.36
CA GLN A 145 3.54 2.01 -15.48
C GLN A 145 4.02 0.61 -15.11
N LEU A 146 3.13 -0.26 -14.61
CA LEU A 146 3.51 -1.60 -14.22
C LEU A 146 3.93 -2.42 -15.44
N GLN A 147 5.02 -3.16 -15.28
CA GLN A 147 5.49 -4.15 -16.24
C GLN A 147 6.05 -5.34 -15.47
N ALA A 148 5.75 -6.54 -15.94
CA ALA A 148 6.19 -7.79 -15.31
C ALA A 148 7.25 -8.50 -16.17
N LEU A 149 8.29 -9.00 -15.51
CA LEU A 149 9.21 -9.97 -16.06
C LEU A 149 8.95 -11.31 -15.37
N VAL A 150 8.69 -12.35 -16.17
CA VAL A 150 8.50 -13.72 -15.68
C VAL A 150 9.58 -14.59 -16.30
N ALA A 151 10.52 -15.06 -15.48
CA ALA A 151 11.57 -15.97 -15.89
C ALA A 151 11.33 -17.34 -15.24
N ILE A 152 11.15 -18.37 -16.07
CA ILE A 152 10.92 -19.75 -15.63
C ILE A 152 12.02 -20.61 -16.23
N ALA A 153 12.96 -21.06 -15.41
CA ALA A 153 14.05 -21.93 -15.84
C ALA A 153 13.60 -23.40 -15.80
N ASN A 154 13.78 -24.11 -16.91
CA ASN A 154 13.56 -25.56 -16.97
C ASN A 154 14.62 -26.23 -17.85
N PRO A 155 15.88 -26.31 -17.40
CA PRO A 155 16.92 -26.96 -18.17
C PRO A 155 16.57 -28.40 -18.57
N SER A 156 16.92 -28.78 -19.80
CA SER A 156 16.58 -30.10 -20.36
C SER A 156 17.28 -31.28 -19.68
N ASN A 157 18.39 -31.04 -18.96
CA ASN A 157 19.17 -32.07 -18.27
C ASN A 157 18.98 -32.09 -16.74
N LEU A 158 17.88 -31.51 -16.21
CA LEU A 158 17.56 -31.51 -14.77
C LEU A 158 17.59 -32.91 -14.13
N ALA A 159 17.19 -33.94 -14.87
CA ALA A 159 17.19 -35.33 -14.38
C ALA A 159 18.59 -35.82 -13.97
N ALA A 160 19.65 -35.34 -14.62
CA ALA A 160 21.04 -35.67 -14.27
C ALA A 160 21.45 -35.13 -12.88
N TYR A 161 20.70 -34.16 -12.36
CA TYR A 161 20.89 -33.53 -11.05
C TYR A 161 19.82 -33.94 -10.04
N GLY A 162 18.98 -34.93 -10.36
CA GLY A 162 17.90 -35.40 -9.48
C GLY A 162 16.76 -34.40 -9.27
N MET A 163 16.58 -33.46 -10.19
CA MET A 163 15.56 -32.41 -10.10
C MET A 163 14.36 -32.73 -10.99
N ALA A 164 13.17 -32.37 -10.51
CA ALA A 164 11.93 -32.54 -11.25
C ALA A 164 11.78 -31.44 -12.32
N GLU A 165 11.19 -31.80 -13.46
CA GLU A 165 10.84 -30.83 -14.50
C GLU A 165 9.82 -29.80 -13.99
N VAL A 166 9.97 -28.57 -14.46
CA VAL A 166 9.03 -27.47 -14.21
C VAL A 166 8.03 -27.42 -15.37
N ASP A 167 6.75 -27.33 -15.02
CA ASP A 167 5.63 -27.10 -15.96
C ASP A 167 5.67 -25.65 -16.47
N VAL A 168 6.58 -25.35 -17.40
CA VAL A 168 6.82 -23.98 -17.88
C VAL A 168 5.55 -23.35 -18.44
N ASP A 169 4.83 -24.08 -19.29
CA ASP A 169 3.59 -23.61 -19.91
C ASP A 169 2.50 -23.34 -18.86
N GLY A 170 2.30 -24.26 -17.92
CA GLY A 170 1.29 -24.07 -16.88
C GLY A 170 1.66 -22.96 -15.90
N GLU A 171 2.93 -22.81 -15.49
CA GLU A 171 3.34 -21.67 -14.65
C GLU A 171 3.18 -20.34 -15.39
N ALA A 172 3.61 -20.28 -16.66
CA ALA A 172 3.46 -19.08 -17.48
C ALA A 172 1.98 -18.72 -17.67
N ALA A 173 1.11 -19.70 -17.93
CA ALA A 173 -0.33 -19.50 -18.05
C ALA A 173 -0.95 -18.97 -16.76
N ARG A 174 -0.69 -19.63 -15.61
CA ARG A 174 -1.20 -19.22 -14.30
C ARG A 174 -0.77 -17.81 -13.91
N ILE A 175 0.51 -17.49 -14.10
CA ILE A 175 1.05 -16.16 -13.77
C ILE A 175 0.47 -15.10 -14.72
N ARG A 176 0.40 -15.37 -16.03
CA ARG A 176 -0.17 -14.44 -17.02
C ARG A 176 -1.63 -14.14 -16.74
N GLU A 177 -2.43 -15.18 -16.47
CA GLU A 177 -3.84 -15.03 -16.11
C GLU A 177 -3.98 -14.16 -14.84
N ALA A 178 -3.19 -14.44 -13.81
CA ALA A 178 -3.24 -13.69 -12.57
C ALA A 178 -2.75 -12.25 -12.70
N LEU A 179 -1.81 -11.95 -13.62
CA LEU A 179 -1.32 -10.60 -13.92
C LEU A 179 -2.32 -9.77 -14.75
N GLY A 180 -3.27 -10.41 -15.44
CA GLY A 180 -4.30 -9.74 -16.22
C GLY A 180 -3.73 -8.85 -17.32
N SER A 181 -4.02 -7.55 -17.27
CA SER A 181 -3.61 -6.58 -18.30
C SER A 181 -2.21 -5.99 -18.10
N ILE A 182 -1.47 -6.41 -17.07
CA ILE A 182 -0.10 -5.92 -16.85
C ILE A 182 0.80 -6.44 -17.99
N PRO A 183 1.46 -5.55 -18.77
CA PRO A 183 2.40 -5.97 -19.81
C PRO A 183 3.45 -6.93 -19.23
N THR A 184 3.63 -8.09 -19.85
CA THR A 184 4.47 -9.15 -19.32
C THR A 184 5.44 -9.69 -20.38
N VAL A 185 6.73 -9.73 -20.03
CA VAL A 185 7.77 -10.39 -20.81
C VAL A 185 8.09 -11.75 -20.16
N PHE A 186 8.21 -12.79 -20.99
CA PHE A 186 8.52 -14.14 -20.55
C PHE A 186 9.92 -14.56 -21.00
N LEU A 187 10.65 -15.23 -20.11
CA LEU A 187 11.90 -15.96 -20.41
C LEU A 187 11.74 -17.42 -19.97
N GLY A 188 12.25 -18.34 -20.77
CA GLY A 188 12.18 -19.79 -20.52
C GLY A 188 11.81 -20.58 -21.78
N ASP A 189 11.64 -21.90 -21.63
CA ASP A 189 11.21 -22.81 -22.70
C ASP A 189 9.70 -22.70 -23.00
N HIS A 190 9.25 -21.56 -23.54
CA HIS A 190 7.84 -21.28 -23.80
C HIS A 190 7.66 -20.56 -25.13
N SER A 191 6.60 -20.87 -25.88
CA SER A 191 6.33 -20.30 -27.22
C SER A 191 6.29 -18.77 -27.29
N ALA A 192 5.73 -18.12 -26.27
CA ALA A 192 5.71 -16.66 -26.11
C ALA A 192 6.93 -16.07 -25.37
N ALA A 193 7.96 -16.87 -25.06
CA ALA A 193 9.17 -16.36 -24.42
C ALA A 193 10.04 -15.59 -25.42
N GLN A 194 10.72 -14.56 -24.92
CA GLN A 194 11.66 -13.73 -25.69
C GLN A 194 13.12 -14.22 -25.56
N GLY A 195 13.31 -15.45 -25.12
CA GLY A 195 14.62 -16.07 -24.92
C GLY A 195 14.61 -17.07 -23.76
N ARG A 196 15.73 -17.78 -23.60
CA ARG A 196 15.99 -18.68 -22.46
C ARG A 196 16.09 -17.91 -21.16
N ALA A 197 15.83 -18.56 -20.03
CA ALA A 197 15.98 -18.01 -18.69
C ALA A 197 17.46 -17.98 -18.24
N THR A 198 18.33 -17.45 -19.08
CA THR A 198 19.77 -17.27 -18.79
C THR A 198 19.98 -16.05 -17.90
N LEU A 199 21.07 -16.02 -17.12
CA LEU A 199 21.42 -14.84 -16.33
C LEU A 199 21.52 -13.59 -17.22
N THR A 200 22.17 -13.70 -18.38
CA THR A 200 22.30 -12.61 -19.35
C THR A 200 20.94 -12.06 -19.80
N ASN A 201 20.00 -12.92 -20.17
CA ASN A 201 18.67 -12.50 -20.61
C ASN A 201 17.86 -11.89 -19.47
N VAL A 202 17.94 -12.45 -18.25
CA VAL A 202 17.32 -11.87 -17.06
C VAL A 202 17.84 -10.46 -16.82
N ILE A 203 19.17 -10.26 -16.76
CA ILE A 203 19.76 -8.93 -16.53
C ILE A 203 19.44 -7.97 -17.67
N SER A 204 19.41 -8.43 -18.92
CA SER A 204 19.02 -7.61 -20.07
C SER A 204 17.58 -7.09 -19.95
N GLN A 205 16.64 -7.94 -19.55
CA GLN A 205 15.25 -7.55 -19.33
C GLN A 205 15.10 -6.65 -18.10
N LEU A 206 15.87 -6.87 -17.03
CA LEU A 206 15.87 -5.98 -15.86
C LEU A 206 16.32 -4.54 -16.22
N ARG A 207 17.17 -4.36 -17.23
CA ARG A 207 17.55 -3.02 -17.73
C ARG A 207 16.39 -2.29 -18.43
N GLN A 208 15.34 -3.00 -18.83
CA GLN A 208 14.09 -2.40 -19.32
C GLN A 208 13.18 -1.92 -18.18
N THR A 209 13.65 -2.01 -16.92
CA THR A 209 12.98 -1.51 -15.71
C THR A 209 11.60 -2.11 -15.43
N PRO A 210 11.41 -3.45 -15.51
CA PRO A 210 10.17 -4.07 -15.06
C PRO A 210 9.95 -3.78 -13.58
N THR A 211 8.70 -3.51 -13.20
CA THR A 211 8.35 -3.21 -11.82
C THR A 211 8.18 -4.48 -11.00
N LEU A 212 7.67 -5.55 -11.60
CA LEU A 212 7.43 -6.85 -10.96
C LEU A 212 8.29 -7.92 -11.61
N VAL A 213 8.98 -8.73 -10.82
CA VAL A 213 9.81 -9.83 -11.32
C VAL A 213 9.42 -11.12 -10.62
N PHE A 214 9.14 -12.16 -11.40
CA PHE A 214 8.87 -13.52 -10.93
C PHE A 214 9.92 -14.45 -11.50
N LEU A 215 10.75 -15.02 -10.63
CA LEU A 215 11.81 -15.95 -10.98
C LEU A 215 11.46 -17.32 -10.41
N VAL A 216 11.13 -18.26 -11.30
CA VAL A 216 10.80 -19.64 -10.95
C VAL A 216 11.94 -20.53 -11.42
N ALA A 217 12.60 -21.18 -10.49
CA ALA A 217 13.78 -21.99 -10.77
C ALA A 217 14.04 -22.97 -9.63
N HIS A 218 14.83 -24.01 -9.88
CA HIS A 218 15.40 -24.78 -8.78
C HIS A 218 16.45 -23.97 -8.03
N GLY A 219 16.60 -24.27 -6.75
CA GLY A 219 17.57 -23.62 -5.89
C GLY A 219 18.20 -24.61 -4.94
N THR A 220 19.42 -24.33 -4.52
CA THR A 220 20.11 -25.10 -3.48
C THR A 220 21.02 -24.20 -2.68
N ILE A 221 21.55 -24.72 -1.57
CA ILE A 221 22.64 -24.10 -0.84
C ILE A 221 23.81 -25.09 -0.87
N SER A 222 24.92 -24.67 -1.46
CA SER A 222 26.16 -25.45 -1.57
C SER A 222 27.35 -24.55 -1.21
N ASP A 223 28.42 -25.13 -0.68
CA ASP A 223 29.70 -24.43 -0.43
C ASP A 223 29.56 -23.11 0.37
N GLY A 224 28.58 -23.09 1.29
CA GLY A 224 28.32 -21.93 2.15
C GLY A 224 27.52 -20.80 1.49
N GLY A 225 26.95 -20.99 0.29
CA GLY A 225 26.17 -19.98 -0.42
C GLY A 225 24.98 -20.52 -1.24
N PRO A 226 24.02 -19.66 -1.60
CA PRO A 226 22.86 -20.04 -2.38
C PRO A 226 23.23 -20.13 -3.87
N TYR A 227 22.67 -21.13 -4.55
CA TYR A 227 22.75 -21.28 -6.00
C TYR A 227 21.36 -21.35 -6.60
N LEU A 228 21.22 -20.78 -7.80
CA LEU A 228 20.02 -20.82 -8.60
C LEU A 228 20.28 -21.58 -9.90
N CYS A 229 19.40 -22.52 -10.23
CA CYS A 229 19.48 -23.29 -11.46
C CYS A 229 18.80 -22.49 -12.60
N LEU A 230 19.60 -21.82 -13.40
CA LEU A 230 19.17 -21.15 -14.63
C LEU A 230 19.51 -22.00 -15.85
N GLU A 231 19.33 -21.42 -17.03
CA GLU A 231 19.62 -22.05 -18.31
C GLU A 231 20.87 -21.47 -18.95
N THR A 232 21.66 -22.31 -19.62
CA THR A 232 22.57 -21.86 -20.68
C THR A 232 21.77 -21.52 -21.94
N GLU A 233 22.38 -20.87 -22.94
CA GLU A 233 21.71 -20.62 -24.23
C GLU A 233 21.29 -21.91 -24.95
N ASP A 234 21.99 -23.02 -24.69
CA ASP A 234 21.66 -24.35 -25.21
C ASP A 234 20.56 -25.08 -24.39
N GLY A 235 19.99 -24.41 -23.38
CA GLY A 235 18.94 -24.98 -22.52
C GLY A 235 19.43 -26.09 -21.58
N GLN A 236 20.72 -26.08 -21.22
CA GLN A 236 21.29 -26.95 -20.19
C GLN A 236 21.35 -26.23 -18.85
N VAL A 237 21.56 -26.98 -17.77
CA VAL A 237 21.70 -26.44 -16.41
C VAL A 237 22.87 -25.45 -16.37
N ASP A 238 22.59 -24.26 -15.85
CA ASP A 238 23.59 -23.27 -15.45
C ASP A 238 23.41 -22.93 -13.96
N TRP A 239 24.44 -23.19 -13.16
CA TRP A 239 24.39 -22.97 -11.71
C TRP A 239 24.94 -21.59 -11.39
N ILE A 240 24.03 -20.65 -11.11
CA ILE A 240 24.38 -19.27 -10.82
C ILE A 240 24.53 -19.07 -9.31
N GLU A 241 25.69 -18.61 -8.87
CA GLU A 241 25.90 -18.18 -7.50
C GLU A 241 24.98 -17.00 -7.15
N GLY A 242 24.32 -17.04 -5.99
CA GLY A 242 23.41 -15.97 -5.60
C GLY A 242 24.10 -14.60 -5.46
N ALA A 243 25.39 -14.60 -5.14
CA ALA A 243 26.23 -13.40 -5.15
C ALA A 243 26.38 -12.80 -6.55
N GLU A 244 26.49 -13.63 -7.59
CA GLU A 244 26.58 -13.17 -8.97
C GLU A 244 25.29 -12.46 -9.40
N LEU A 245 24.13 -13.08 -9.19
CA LEU A 245 22.82 -12.48 -9.48
C LEU A 245 22.59 -11.20 -8.68
N THR A 246 22.91 -11.21 -7.38
CA THR A 246 22.73 -10.06 -6.50
C THR A 246 23.64 -8.91 -6.92
N ASN A 247 24.92 -9.18 -7.24
CA ASN A 247 25.85 -8.16 -7.72
C ASN A 247 25.42 -7.58 -9.08
N ALA A 248 24.86 -8.39 -9.96
CA ALA A 248 24.34 -7.93 -11.24
C ALA A 248 23.13 -6.98 -11.05
N ILE A 249 22.20 -7.31 -10.15
CA ILE A 249 21.05 -6.47 -9.80
C ILE A 249 21.48 -5.19 -9.07
N ALA A 250 22.47 -5.27 -8.18
CA ALA A 250 22.98 -4.13 -7.43
C ALA A 250 23.55 -3.01 -8.33
N ARG A 251 24.09 -3.39 -9.50
CA ARG A 251 24.66 -2.50 -10.52
C ARG A 251 23.63 -1.87 -11.45
N LEU A 252 22.35 -2.23 -11.35
CA LEU A 252 21.29 -1.60 -12.13
C LEU A 252 21.02 -0.18 -11.62
N THR A 253 20.70 0.73 -12.53
CA THR A 253 20.29 2.10 -12.19
C THR A 253 18.97 2.12 -11.42
N THR A 254 18.05 1.23 -11.79
CA THR A 254 16.74 1.08 -11.17
C THR A 254 16.53 -0.40 -10.84
N ARG A 255 16.18 -0.68 -9.58
CA ARG A 255 15.82 -2.02 -9.13
C ARG A 255 14.30 -2.23 -9.26
N PRO A 256 13.83 -3.45 -9.56
CA PRO A 256 12.39 -3.75 -9.57
C PRO A 256 11.74 -3.44 -8.23
N GLN A 257 10.47 -3.05 -8.24
CA GLN A 257 9.69 -2.81 -7.02
C GLN A 257 9.45 -4.10 -6.23
N LEU A 258 9.28 -5.23 -6.93
CA LEU A 258 9.13 -6.55 -6.36
C LEU A 258 10.00 -7.57 -7.11
N ILE A 259 10.74 -8.38 -6.37
CA ILE A 259 11.34 -9.62 -6.87
C ILE A 259 10.80 -10.81 -6.06
N VAL A 260 10.13 -11.73 -6.75
CA VAL A 260 9.69 -13.02 -6.20
C VAL A 260 10.67 -14.10 -6.67
N VAL A 261 11.39 -14.70 -5.73
CA VAL A 261 12.33 -15.80 -5.99
C VAL A 261 11.69 -17.11 -5.54
N ALA A 262 10.93 -17.72 -6.45
CA ALA A 262 10.28 -19.01 -6.27
C ALA A 262 11.28 -20.16 -6.55
N SER A 263 12.22 -20.33 -5.62
CA SER A 263 13.18 -21.44 -5.61
C SER A 263 13.38 -21.98 -4.19
N CYS A 264 13.80 -23.24 -4.09
CA CYS A 264 14.10 -23.86 -2.80
C CYS A 264 15.16 -23.06 -2.04
N ARG A 265 14.89 -22.86 -0.74
CA ARG A 265 15.81 -22.20 0.21
C ARG A 265 16.19 -20.77 -0.18
N SER A 266 15.44 -20.08 -1.04
CA SER A 266 15.68 -18.68 -1.35
C SER A 266 15.53 -17.76 -0.13
N ALA A 267 14.81 -18.19 0.90
CA ALA A 267 14.75 -17.54 2.22
C ALA A 267 15.62 -18.22 3.30
N GLY A 268 16.44 -19.21 2.94
CA GLY A 268 17.30 -19.97 3.83
C GLY A 268 16.76 -21.37 4.13
N SER A 269 17.61 -22.23 4.69
CA SER A 269 17.25 -23.61 5.09
C SER A 269 16.49 -23.68 6.42
N GLY A 270 16.65 -22.68 7.28
CA GLY A 270 15.93 -22.49 8.53
C GLY A 270 16.70 -22.85 9.81
N TYR A 271 17.64 -23.80 9.80
CA TYR A 271 18.44 -24.10 11.00
C TYR A 271 19.92 -24.35 10.73
N ASP A 272 20.31 -24.56 9.48
CA ASP A 272 21.73 -24.68 9.12
C ASP A 272 22.37 -23.30 9.04
N GLU A 273 23.62 -23.20 9.51
CA GLU A 273 24.48 -22.00 9.53
C GLU A 273 24.89 -21.57 8.12
N THR A 274 23.91 -21.23 7.29
CA THR A 274 24.16 -20.78 5.93
C THR A 274 23.97 -19.27 5.89
N LEU A 275 25.11 -18.58 5.99
CA LEU A 275 25.23 -17.17 5.71
C LEU A 275 24.69 -16.91 4.31
N ASN A 276 23.69 -16.03 4.23
CA ASN A 276 23.21 -15.34 3.04
C ASN A 276 22.36 -16.17 2.07
N ALA A 277 21.11 -16.48 2.43
CA ALA A 277 20.11 -16.83 1.44
C ALA A 277 19.89 -15.69 0.41
N LEU A 278 19.44 -16.04 -0.80
CA LEU A 278 19.29 -15.09 -1.90
C LEU A 278 18.29 -13.95 -1.61
N GLY A 279 17.18 -14.25 -0.93
CA GLY A 279 16.15 -13.28 -0.56
C GLY A 279 16.69 -12.14 0.33
N PRO A 280 17.29 -12.46 1.49
CA PRO A 280 18.00 -11.48 2.32
C PRO A 280 19.06 -10.69 1.55
N ALA A 281 19.87 -11.34 0.70
CA ALA A 281 20.91 -10.68 -0.08
C ALA A 281 20.33 -9.62 -1.05
N LEU A 282 19.22 -9.93 -1.73
CA LEU A 282 18.51 -8.99 -2.58
C LEU A 282 17.89 -7.83 -1.79
N ALA A 283 17.33 -8.10 -0.61
CA ALA A 283 16.78 -7.05 0.25
C ALA A 283 17.88 -6.11 0.76
N SER A 284 19.05 -6.64 1.14
CA SER A 284 20.20 -5.86 1.62
C SER A 284 20.75 -4.89 0.59
N ILE A 285 20.71 -5.22 -0.71
CA ILE A 285 21.12 -4.31 -1.78
C ILE A 285 20.06 -3.27 -2.16
N GLY A 286 18.95 -3.19 -1.39
CA GLY A 286 17.97 -2.12 -1.51
C GLY A 286 16.81 -2.39 -2.45
N VAL A 287 16.58 -3.64 -2.86
CA VAL A 287 15.33 -4.02 -3.56
C VAL A 287 14.15 -3.72 -2.61
N PRO A 288 13.14 -2.92 -3.03
CA PRO A 288 12.06 -2.46 -2.15
C PRO A 288 11.24 -3.58 -1.50
N ALA A 289 10.94 -4.63 -2.26
CA ALA A 289 10.25 -5.82 -1.77
C ALA A 289 10.84 -7.10 -2.38
N VAL A 290 11.10 -8.08 -1.52
CA VAL A 290 11.59 -9.41 -1.93
C VAL A 290 10.72 -10.48 -1.28
N LEU A 291 10.27 -11.45 -2.07
CA LEU A 291 9.59 -12.65 -1.56
C LEU A 291 10.45 -13.87 -1.89
N GLY A 292 10.71 -14.71 -0.89
CA GLY A 292 11.41 -15.98 -1.03
C GLY A 292 10.73 -17.11 -0.27
N PHE A 293 11.31 -18.31 -0.35
CA PHE A 293 10.79 -19.52 0.28
C PHE A 293 11.83 -20.17 1.19
N GLN A 294 11.41 -20.50 2.41
CA GLN A 294 12.25 -21.10 3.43
C GLN A 294 12.16 -22.62 3.35
N GLY A 295 13.31 -23.29 3.43
CA GLY A 295 13.43 -24.74 3.29
C GLY A 295 13.16 -25.24 1.86
N ASP A 296 12.91 -26.53 1.75
CA ASP A 296 12.60 -27.18 0.48
C ASP A 296 11.11 -26.98 0.15
N VAL A 297 10.84 -26.12 -0.82
CA VAL A 297 9.47 -25.77 -1.22
C VAL A 297 8.99 -26.72 -2.32
N ALA A 298 7.84 -27.35 -2.09
CA ALA A 298 7.19 -28.12 -3.14
C ALA A 298 6.68 -27.20 -4.25
N LEU A 299 6.85 -27.59 -5.52
CA LEU A 299 6.30 -26.84 -6.66
C LEU A 299 4.78 -26.63 -6.53
N SER A 300 4.04 -27.56 -5.90
CA SER A 300 2.62 -27.41 -5.60
C SER A 300 2.31 -26.22 -4.68
N THR A 301 3.21 -25.88 -3.76
CA THR A 301 3.08 -24.71 -2.87
C THR A 301 3.21 -23.44 -3.71
N VAL A 302 4.23 -23.35 -4.56
CA VAL A 302 4.45 -22.20 -5.47
C VAL A 302 3.24 -22.02 -6.41
N ARG A 303 2.79 -23.11 -7.04
CA ARG A 303 1.62 -23.16 -7.94
C ARG A 303 0.35 -22.62 -7.32
N ARG A 304 0.16 -22.83 -6.02
CA ARG A 304 -1.03 -22.35 -5.28
C ARG A 304 -0.85 -20.92 -4.78
N LEU A 305 0.35 -20.57 -4.34
CA LEU A 305 0.64 -19.26 -3.74
C LEU A 305 0.67 -18.15 -4.78
N LEU A 306 1.41 -18.31 -5.89
CA LEU A 306 1.65 -17.20 -6.83
C LEU A 306 0.36 -16.66 -7.46
N PRO A 307 -0.58 -17.46 -7.99
CA PRO A 307 -1.79 -16.91 -8.60
C PRO A 307 -2.65 -16.15 -7.59
N THR A 308 -2.76 -16.68 -6.37
CA THR A 308 -3.50 -16.04 -5.28
C THR A 308 -2.84 -14.73 -4.87
N LEU A 309 -1.51 -14.73 -4.68
CA LEU A 309 -0.74 -13.54 -4.35
C LEU A 309 -0.90 -12.44 -5.41
N ILE A 310 -0.76 -12.79 -6.69
CA ILE A 310 -0.84 -11.81 -7.79
C ILE A 310 -2.28 -11.28 -7.93
N SER A 311 -3.29 -12.15 -7.85
CA SER A 311 -4.70 -11.75 -7.88
C SER A 311 -5.02 -10.77 -6.74
N GLU A 312 -4.54 -11.05 -5.54
CA GLU A 312 -4.73 -10.17 -4.39
C GLU A 312 -3.96 -8.86 -4.52
N LEU A 313 -2.73 -8.91 -5.02
CA LEU A 313 -1.94 -7.71 -5.35
C LEU A 313 -2.69 -6.80 -6.33
N GLN A 314 -3.33 -7.34 -7.36
CA GLN A 314 -4.10 -6.55 -8.33
C GLN A 314 -5.24 -5.73 -7.72
N ARG A 315 -5.71 -6.07 -6.52
CA ARG A 315 -6.80 -5.35 -5.84
C ARG A 315 -6.35 -3.98 -5.34
N ASP A 316 -5.18 -3.91 -4.72
CA ASP A 316 -4.74 -2.71 -3.98
C ASP A 316 -3.23 -2.45 -3.96
N GLY A 317 -2.42 -3.32 -4.57
CA GLY A 317 -0.97 -3.19 -4.62
C GLY A 317 -0.24 -3.42 -3.30
N GLN A 318 -0.93 -3.98 -2.29
CA GLN A 318 -0.40 -4.17 -0.94
C GLN A 318 0.14 -5.60 -0.75
N LEU A 319 1.46 -5.77 -0.79
CA LEU A 319 2.12 -7.09 -0.85
C LEU A 319 1.91 -7.96 0.37
N ASP A 320 2.08 -7.41 1.56
CA ASP A 320 1.96 -8.16 2.82
C ASP A 320 0.51 -8.61 3.10
N ARG A 321 -0.50 -7.82 2.69
CA ARG A 321 -1.91 -8.25 2.70
C ARG A 321 -2.14 -9.39 1.72
N ALA A 322 -1.69 -9.22 0.47
CA ALA A 322 -1.83 -10.23 -0.57
C ALA A 322 -1.15 -11.55 -0.16
N LEU A 323 0.00 -11.47 0.50
CA LEU A 323 0.69 -12.63 1.04
C LEU A 323 -0.08 -13.29 2.19
N ALA A 324 -0.70 -12.54 3.10
CA ALA A 324 -1.53 -13.12 4.15
C ALA A 324 -2.74 -13.89 3.59
N ALA A 325 -3.39 -13.36 2.56
CA ALA A 325 -4.45 -14.06 1.84
C ALA A 325 -3.93 -15.33 1.14
N ALA A 326 -2.78 -15.24 0.45
CA ALA A 326 -2.16 -16.39 -0.20
C ALA A 326 -1.71 -17.48 0.78
N ARG A 327 -1.19 -17.10 1.96
CA ARG A 327 -0.85 -18.01 3.06
C ARG A 327 -2.07 -18.73 3.62
N THR A 328 -3.22 -18.05 3.70
CA THR A 328 -4.49 -18.67 4.12
C THR A 328 -4.89 -19.81 3.19
N ALA A 329 -4.66 -19.67 1.88
CA ALA A 329 -4.90 -20.75 0.91
C ALA A 329 -3.95 -21.95 1.06
N LEU A 330 -2.79 -21.76 1.72
CA LEU A 330 -1.81 -22.81 2.05
C LEU A 330 -2.03 -23.44 3.44
N ALA A 331 -2.87 -22.84 4.30
CA ALA A 331 -3.07 -23.31 5.67
C ALA A 331 -3.38 -24.82 5.78
N PRO A 332 -4.23 -25.41 4.92
CA PRO A 332 -4.50 -26.85 4.97
C PRO A 332 -3.29 -27.76 4.73
N GLN A 333 -2.24 -27.24 4.07
CA GLN A 333 -1.01 -28.01 3.78
C GLN A 333 0.07 -27.85 4.85
N GLY A 334 -0.09 -26.93 5.80
CA GLY A 334 0.94 -26.68 6.81
C GLY A 334 2.17 -25.93 6.30
N THR A 335 2.15 -25.39 5.06
CA THR A 335 3.32 -24.81 4.38
C THR A 335 3.30 -23.28 4.30
N TRP A 336 2.31 -22.62 4.90
CA TRP A 336 2.13 -21.15 4.81
C TRP A 336 3.36 -20.36 5.28
N TRP A 337 4.10 -20.88 6.25
CA TRP A 337 5.24 -20.23 6.87
C TRP A 337 6.46 -20.17 5.94
N GLN A 338 6.51 -21.00 4.89
CA GLN A 338 7.67 -21.07 4.00
C GLN A 338 7.83 -19.78 3.19
N ALA A 339 6.74 -19.11 2.79
CA ALA A 339 6.84 -17.87 2.05
C ALA A 339 7.22 -16.73 3.00
N VAL A 340 8.38 -16.11 2.77
CA VAL A 340 8.96 -15.02 3.58
C VAL A 340 9.02 -13.76 2.74
N VAL A 341 8.69 -12.60 3.34
CA VAL A 341 8.77 -11.30 2.67
C VAL A 341 9.66 -10.33 3.43
N TRP A 342 10.55 -9.66 2.70
CA TRP A 342 11.32 -8.52 3.17
C TRP A 342 10.80 -7.25 2.52
N LEU A 343 10.55 -6.23 3.34
CA LEU A 343 10.06 -4.93 2.91
C LEU A 343 10.95 -3.81 3.40
N ARG A 344 11.22 -2.85 2.52
CA ARG A 344 11.86 -1.57 2.86
C ARG A 344 10.87 -0.46 3.21
N THR A 345 9.63 -0.57 2.73
CA THR A 345 8.53 0.39 2.91
C THR A 345 7.32 -0.29 3.56
N ASP A 346 6.16 0.36 3.56
CA ASP A 346 4.89 -0.14 4.13
C ASP A 346 4.27 -1.34 3.38
N GLY A 347 4.86 -1.78 2.27
CA GLY A 347 4.41 -2.93 1.48
C GLY A 347 3.58 -2.58 0.25
N ARG A 348 3.33 -1.29 -0.02
CA ARG A 348 2.75 -0.85 -1.29
C ARG A 348 3.77 -0.96 -2.41
N LEU A 349 3.36 -1.55 -3.53
CA LEU A 349 4.20 -1.73 -4.71
C LEU A 349 3.96 -0.66 -5.78
N TRP A 350 2.77 -0.08 -5.81
CA TRP A 350 2.37 1.01 -6.72
C TRP A 350 1.35 1.92 -6.07
N ASP A 351 1.23 3.12 -6.61
CA ASP A 351 0.23 4.07 -6.16
C ASP A 351 -1.13 3.77 -6.80
N THR A 352 -2.06 3.28 -5.99
CA THR A 352 -3.46 3.10 -6.37
C THR A 352 -4.21 4.43 -6.48
N ASN A 353 -3.64 5.52 -5.95
CA ASN A 353 -4.22 6.85 -6.09
C ASN A 353 -3.96 7.47 -7.46
N THR A 354 -3.22 6.87 -8.39
CA THR A 354 -3.05 7.41 -9.76
C THR A 354 -4.37 7.32 -10.54
N HIS A 355 -5.32 8.22 -10.32
CA HIS A 355 -5.46 9.62 -10.79
C HIS A 355 -5.81 9.67 -12.28
N ASP A 356 -7.11 9.51 -12.57
CA ASP A 356 -7.72 10.08 -13.76
C ASP A 356 -7.34 11.59 -13.81
N PRO A 357 -6.71 12.08 -14.90
CA PRO A 357 -6.37 13.50 -15.06
C PRO A 357 -7.55 14.43 -14.77
N ARG A 358 -8.78 13.99 -15.09
CA ARG A 358 -10.01 14.75 -14.79
C ARG A 358 -10.30 14.82 -13.30
N THR A 359 -9.96 13.78 -12.54
CA THR A 359 -10.12 13.78 -11.08
C THR A 359 -9.12 14.74 -10.41
N GLN A 360 -7.87 14.79 -10.88
CA GLN A 360 -6.90 15.79 -10.40
C GLN A 360 -7.32 17.22 -10.75
N GLU A 361 -7.80 17.43 -11.98
CA GLU A 361 -8.30 18.73 -12.44
C GLU A 361 -9.50 19.18 -11.60
N ARG A 362 -10.45 18.26 -11.36
CA ARG A 362 -11.62 18.52 -10.52
C ARG A 362 -11.25 18.81 -9.07
N LEU A 363 -10.31 18.05 -8.48
CA LEU A 363 -9.81 18.31 -7.12
C LEU A 363 -9.07 19.65 -7.02
N HIS A 364 -8.30 20.02 -8.03
CA HIS A 364 -7.62 21.32 -8.09
C HIS A 364 -8.64 22.47 -8.14
N LEU A 365 -9.64 22.38 -9.03
CA LEU A 365 -10.71 23.36 -9.12
C LEU A 365 -11.53 23.44 -7.82
N GLN A 366 -11.81 22.31 -7.17
CA GLN A 366 -12.48 22.28 -5.86
C GLN A 366 -11.66 22.98 -4.77
N ALA A 367 -10.33 22.86 -4.80
CA ALA A 367 -9.45 23.55 -3.85
C ALA A 367 -9.40 25.08 -4.06
N LEU A 368 -9.72 25.56 -5.26
CA LEU A 368 -9.86 26.99 -5.55
C LEU A 368 -11.18 27.57 -5.03
N VAL A 369 -12.18 26.73 -4.77
CA VAL A 369 -13.50 27.15 -4.28
C VAL A 369 -13.46 27.42 -2.77
N ARG A 370 -13.81 28.65 -2.38
CA ARG A 370 -13.97 29.05 -0.99
C ARG A 370 -15.31 28.54 -0.45
N SER A 371 -15.25 27.57 0.46
CA SER A 371 -16.44 27.12 1.20
C SER A 371 -16.71 27.99 2.42
N HIS A 372 -17.97 28.40 2.59
CA HIS A 372 -18.49 29.04 3.81
C HIS A 372 -19.38 28.07 4.60
N SER A 373 -19.14 26.76 4.45
CA SER A 373 -19.97 25.70 5.04
C SER A 373 -20.19 25.85 6.55
N ASP A 374 -19.15 26.22 7.31
CA ASP A 374 -19.26 26.41 8.76
C ASP A 374 -20.18 27.60 9.12
N LEU A 375 -20.07 28.69 8.36
CA LEU A 375 -20.92 29.87 8.53
C LEU A 375 -22.38 29.53 8.22
N ILE A 376 -22.64 28.83 7.12
CA ILE A 376 -23.98 28.41 6.72
C ILE A 376 -24.55 27.44 7.75
N GLY A 377 -23.80 26.41 8.13
CA GLY A 377 -24.18 25.46 9.19
C GLY A 377 -24.55 26.15 10.49
N ALA A 378 -23.76 27.15 10.92
CA ALA A 378 -24.05 27.96 12.10
C ALA A 378 -25.34 28.81 11.96
N LYS A 379 -25.66 29.32 10.76
CA LYS A 379 -26.92 30.06 10.52
C LYS A 379 -28.14 29.15 10.49
N LEU A 380 -27.99 27.92 9.96
CA LEU A 380 -29.05 26.92 9.88
C LEU A 380 -29.40 26.32 11.24
N ALA A 381 -28.39 26.09 12.11
CA ALA A 381 -28.59 25.51 13.44
C ALA A 381 -29.58 26.30 14.33
N ARG A 382 -29.79 27.58 14.04
CA ARG A 382 -30.69 28.48 14.79
C ARG A 382 -31.88 28.95 13.96
N PHE A 383 -32.08 28.40 12.76
CA PHE A 383 -33.14 28.82 11.84
C PHE A 383 -34.42 28.00 12.06
N VAL A 384 -35.55 28.68 12.29
CA VAL A 384 -36.85 28.05 12.54
C VAL A 384 -37.95 28.82 11.81
N GLY A 385 -38.85 28.10 11.13
CA GLY A 385 -40.02 28.68 10.45
C GLY A 385 -39.68 29.39 9.13
N ARG A 386 -40.45 30.43 8.80
CA ARG A 386 -40.30 31.30 7.61
C ARG A 386 -40.65 30.68 6.24
N ALA A 387 -41.50 29.65 6.24
CA ALA A 387 -41.90 28.97 5.00
C ALA A 387 -42.60 29.93 4.01
N ALA A 388 -43.45 30.84 4.49
CA ALA A 388 -44.15 31.81 3.65
C ALA A 388 -43.18 32.79 2.97
N GLU A 389 -42.19 33.29 3.72
CA GLU A 389 -41.17 34.20 3.19
C GLU A 389 -40.23 33.50 2.20
N ILE A 390 -39.90 32.22 2.43
CA ILE A 390 -39.12 31.43 1.47
C ILE A 390 -39.91 31.28 0.15
N VAL A 391 -41.20 30.96 0.20
CA VAL A 391 -42.07 30.84 -0.98
C VAL A 391 -42.18 32.16 -1.74
N ASP A 392 -42.28 33.29 -1.05
CA ASP A 392 -42.31 34.62 -1.68
C ASP A 392 -40.97 34.95 -2.37
N ILE A 393 -39.85 34.67 -1.70
CA ILE A 393 -38.51 34.83 -2.28
C ILE A 393 -38.37 33.96 -3.53
N ASP A 394 -38.84 32.71 -3.51
CA ASP A 394 -38.78 31.81 -4.67
C ASP A 394 -39.58 32.34 -5.86
N ALA A 395 -40.79 32.86 -5.61
CA ALA A 395 -41.63 33.45 -6.65
C ALA A 395 -40.93 34.65 -7.30
N GLN A 396 -40.24 35.47 -6.50
CA GLN A 396 -39.48 36.62 -6.98
C GLN A 396 -38.21 36.19 -7.75
N ILE A 397 -37.49 35.17 -7.28
CA ILE A 397 -36.36 34.57 -8.00
C ILE A 397 -36.82 34.02 -9.35
N ALA A 398 -37.93 33.28 -9.38
CA ALA A 398 -38.49 32.71 -10.60
C ALA A 398 -38.91 33.79 -11.61
N ALA A 399 -39.50 34.89 -11.14
CA ALA A 399 -39.86 36.02 -11.99
C ALA A 399 -38.64 36.76 -12.58
N LEU A 400 -37.54 36.83 -11.83
CA LEU A 400 -36.28 37.48 -12.26
C LEU A 400 -35.40 36.58 -13.13
N SER A 401 -35.53 35.25 -13.03
CA SER A 401 -34.64 34.30 -13.69
C SER A 401 -34.51 34.47 -15.22
N PRO A 402 -35.57 34.79 -15.99
CA PRO A 402 -35.46 34.94 -17.45
C PRO A 402 -34.69 36.18 -17.91
N SER A 403 -34.81 37.29 -17.18
CA SER A 403 -34.19 38.58 -17.53
C SER A 403 -32.90 38.88 -16.77
N GLY A 404 -32.62 38.09 -15.73
CA GLY A 404 -31.65 38.47 -14.69
C GLY A 404 -32.16 39.61 -13.81
N GLY A 405 -31.47 39.85 -12.69
CA GLY A 405 -31.78 40.94 -11.77
C GLY A 405 -31.22 40.72 -10.36
N TYR A 406 -31.53 41.65 -9.46
CA TYR A 406 -31.13 41.59 -8.06
C TYR A 406 -32.36 41.55 -7.16
N LEU A 407 -32.40 40.58 -6.26
CA LEU A 407 -33.37 40.54 -5.17
C LEU A 407 -32.69 41.00 -3.87
N ILE A 408 -33.22 42.03 -3.23
CA ILE A 408 -32.67 42.57 -2.00
C ILE A 408 -33.57 42.17 -0.82
N VAL A 409 -33.04 41.35 0.09
CA VAL A 409 -33.72 40.98 1.33
C VAL A 409 -33.42 42.01 2.42
N GLN A 410 -34.42 42.82 2.77
CA GLN A 410 -34.30 43.89 3.77
C GLN A 410 -34.99 43.53 5.10
N GLY A 411 -34.57 44.17 6.19
CA GLY A 411 -35.10 43.92 7.54
C GLY A 411 -34.16 44.40 8.64
N ARG A 412 -34.66 44.55 9.87
CA ARG A 412 -33.85 45.03 11.01
C ARG A 412 -32.72 44.05 11.37
N ALA A 413 -31.72 44.53 12.09
CA ALA A 413 -30.68 43.68 12.65
C ALA A 413 -31.31 42.56 13.50
N GLY A 414 -30.75 41.35 13.44
CA GLY A 414 -31.26 40.19 14.20
C GLY A 414 -32.51 39.50 13.63
N GLN A 415 -33.16 40.03 12.57
CA GLN A 415 -34.39 39.42 12.02
C GLN A 415 -34.19 38.15 11.17
N GLY A 416 -32.96 37.61 11.09
CA GLY A 416 -32.70 36.33 10.40
C GLY A 416 -32.46 36.40 8.89
N LYS A 417 -32.19 37.58 8.31
CA LYS A 417 -31.92 37.77 6.87
C LYS A 417 -30.86 36.81 6.30
N SER A 418 -29.70 36.69 6.96
CA SER A 418 -28.65 35.78 6.49
C SER A 418 -29.02 34.31 6.72
N SER A 419 -29.89 34.02 7.69
CA SER A 419 -30.35 32.65 7.97
C SER A 419 -31.37 32.18 6.95
N ILE A 420 -32.25 33.06 6.45
CA ILE A 420 -33.17 32.70 5.36
C ILE A 420 -32.42 32.44 4.04
N LEU A 421 -31.37 33.22 3.74
CA LEU A 421 -30.49 32.96 2.59
C LEU A 421 -29.75 31.62 2.72
N ALA A 422 -29.21 31.32 3.91
CA ALA A 422 -28.59 30.02 4.20
C ALA A 422 -29.58 28.85 4.03
N ALA A 423 -30.84 29.02 4.44
CA ALA A 423 -31.89 28.02 4.29
C ALA A 423 -32.23 27.74 2.83
N ILE A 424 -32.33 28.80 2.00
CA ILE A 424 -32.54 28.69 0.56
C ILE A 424 -31.39 27.94 -0.11
N ILE A 425 -30.13 28.32 0.18
CA ILE A 425 -28.94 27.63 -0.36
C ILE A 425 -28.95 26.13 -0.02
N ALA A 426 -29.24 25.78 1.24
CA ALA A 426 -29.29 24.39 1.69
C ALA A 426 -30.42 23.59 1.05
N ARG A 427 -31.59 24.21 0.88
CA ARG A 427 -32.71 23.59 0.17
C ARG A 427 -32.35 23.33 -1.29
N ASP A 428 -31.79 24.32 -1.96
CA ASP A 428 -31.47 24.22 -3.39
C ASP A 428 -30.37 23.19 -3.65
N LEU A 429 -29.38 23.10 -2.77
CA LEU A 429 -28.38 22.01 -2.81
C LEU A 429 -29.03 20.64 -2.61
N ARG A 430 -29.95 20.49 -1.64
CA ARG A 430 -30.70 19.24 -1.45
C ARG A 430 -31.54 18.87 -2.66
N ALA A 431 -32.09 19.85 -3.38
CA ALA A 431 -32.87 19.60 -4.58
C ALA A 431 -32.05 19.01 -5.73
N GLN A 432 -30.72 19.14 -5.71
CA GLN A 432 -29.81 18.51 -6.68
C GLN A 432 -29.48 17.06 -6.35
N MET A 433 -29.91 16.54 -5.20
CA MET A 433 -29.67 15.15 -4.83
C MET A 433 -30.67 14.23 -5.53
N GLU A 434 -30.17 13.17 -6.16
CA GLU A 434 -31.00 12.09 -6.72
C GLU A 434 -31.55 11.13 -5.62
N GLN A 435 -31.01 11.19 -4.39
CA GLN A 435 -31.41 10.36 -3.24
C GLN A 435 -31.59 11.20 -1.95
N PRO A 436 -32.48 10.83 -1.01
CA PRO A 436 -32.73 11.61 0.21
C PRO A 436 -31.53 11.59 1.18
N ALA A 437 -31.09 12.78 1.61
CA ALA A 437 -30.03 12.94 2.62
C ALA A 437 -30.47 12.46 4.03
N PRO A 438 -29.52 12.03 4.88
CA PRO A 438 -29.80 11.73 6.29
C PRO A 438 -30.35 12.94 7.06
N ALA A 439 -31.13 12.67 8.11
CA ALA A 439 -31.97 13.66 8.81
C ALA A 439 -31.19 14.85 9.42
N PRO A 440 -31.78 16.07 9.49
CA PRO A 440 -31.05 17.30 9.74
C PRO A 440 -31.09 17.73 11.22
N HIS A 441 -30.16 17.27 12.04
CA HIS A 441 -29.94 17.85 13.39
C HIS A 441 -28.46 18.08 13.75
N ASP A 442 -27.55 18.00 12.80
CA ASP A 442 -26.13 18.23 13.07
C ASP A 442 -25.64 19.49 12.36
N SER A 443 -24.94 20.39 13.06
CA SER A 443 -24.29 21.55 12.43
C SER A 443 -23.19 21.14 11.43
N GLN A 444 -22.77 19.87 11.47
CA GLN A 444 -21.92 19.22 10.46
C GLN A 444 -22.68 18.82 9.17
N ALA A 445 -24.02 18.94 9.13
CA ALA A 445 -24.83 18.43 8.02
C ALA A 445 -24.68 19.22 6.71
N PHE A 446 -24.40 20.53 6.75
CA PHE A 446 -24.28 21.33 5.53
C PHE A 446 -22.94 21.09 4.82
N GLY A 447 -21.83 21.02 5.54
CA GLY A 447 -20.53 20.69 4.93
C GLY A 447 -20.51 19.31 4.29
N ASN A 448 -21.20 18.33 4.90
CA ASN A 448 -21.37 17.01 4.30
C ASN A 448 -22.29 17.05 3.07
N LEU A 449 -23.38 17.82 3.11
CA LEU A 449 -24.28 18.03 1.98
C LEU A 449 -23.56 18.68 0.78
N GLU A 450 -22.81 19.76 1.01
CA GLU A 450 -22.05 20.48 -0.02
C GLU A 450 -20.98 19.58 -0.66
N ARG A 451 -20.30 18.74 0.13
CA ARG A 451 -19.35 17.74 -0.38
C ARG A 451 -20.02 16.62 -1.19
N THR A 452 -21.25 16.24 -0.83
CA THR A 452 -21.98 15.15 -1.49
C THR A 452 -22.55 15.59 -2.83
N VAL A 453 -23.09 16.80 -2.90
CA VAL A 453 -23.74 17.35 -4.11
C VAL A 453 -22.73 18.00 -5.06
N GLY A 454 -21.74 18.72 -4.51
CA GLY A 454 -20.80 19.53 -5.27
C GLY A 454 -21.04 21.03 -5.05
N VAL A 455 -19.94 21.77 -4.88
CA VAL A 455 -19.90 23.22 -4.62
C VAL A 455 -20.35 24.07 -5.81
N GLU A 456 -20.41 23.49 -7.01
CA GLU A 456 -20.68 24.15 -8.28
C GLU A 456 -22.18 24.40 -8.55
N TRP A 457 -23.05 23.67 -7.85
CA TRP A 457 -24.48 23.66 -8.16
C TRP A 457 -25.24 24.88 -7.66
N VAL A 458 -24.87 25.35 -6.45
CA VAL A 458 -25.49 26.53 -5.83
C VAL A 458 -24.38 27.53 -5.42
N PRO A 459 -23.91 28.37 -6.37
CA PRO A 459 -22.87 29.34 -6.11
C PRO A 459 -23.37 30.41 -5.13
N HIS A 460 -22.59 30.67 -4.10
CA HIS A 460 -22.90 31.69 -3.10
C HIS A 460 -21.62 32.32 -2.58
N HIS A 461 -21.70 33.59 -2.17
CA HIS A 461 -20.56 34.31 -1.61
C HIS A 461 -20.99 35.26 -0.50
N PHE A 462 -20.21 35.32 0.58
CA PHE A 462 -20.40 36.27 1.66
C PHE A 462 -19.39 37.39 1.51
N ILE A 463 -19.88 38.61 1.31
CA ILE A 463 -19.03 39.79 1.22
C ILE A 463 -18.48 40.08 2.64
N PRO A 464 -17.15 40.07 2.84
CA PRO A 464 -16.56 40.41 4.12
C PRO A 464 -16.78 41.90 4.42
N TYR A 465 -16.86 42.23 5.70
CA TYR A 465 -17.02 43.62 6.15
C TYR A 465 -15.83 44.50 5.73
N GLU A 466 -14.62 43.93 5.73
CA GLU A 466 -13.39 44.56 5.27
C GLU A 466 -12.74 43.70 4.17
N PRO A 467 -13.10 43.89 2.89
CA PRO A 467 -12.50 43.14 1.79
C PRO A 467 -11.04 43.57 1.62
N GLY A 468 -10.10 42.63 1.80
CA GLY A 468 -8.68 42.87 1.53
C GLY A 468 -8.41 43.19 0.06
N ARG A 469 -7.20 43.69 -0.23
CA ARG A 469 -6.79 44.19 -1.56
C ARG A 469 -6.97 43.18 -2.70
N GLU A 470 -6.93 41.88 -2.41
CA GLU A 470 -7.07 40.79 -3.39
C GLU A 470 -8.48 40.18 -3.44
N TYR A 471 -9.45 40.76 -2.74
CA TYR A 471 -10.79 40.19 -2.62
C TYR A 471 -11.45 39.94 -3.99
N GLN A 472 -11.39 40.91 -4.91
CA GLN A 472 -12.00 40.80 -6.23
C GLN A 472 -11.37 39.68 -7.08
N VAL A 473 -10.05 39.52 -7.03
CA VAL A 473 -9.34 38.46 -7.75
C VAL A 473 -9.69 37.08 -7.18
N ASN A 474 -9.76 36.98 -5.85
CA ASN A 474 -10.15 35.74 -5.20
C ASN A 474 -11.62 35.36 -5.47
N LEU A 475 -12.52 36.34 -5.50
CA LEU A 475 -13.92 36.14 -5.86
C LEU A 475 -14.06 35.68 -7.32
N LEU A 476 -13.34 36.33 -8.25
CA LEU A 476 -13.35 35.93 -9.65
C LEU A 476 -12.80 34.51 -9.86
N ARG A 477 -11.72 34.15 -9.16
CA ARG A 477 -11.13 32.81 -9.20
C ARG A 477 -12.10 31.75 -8.67
N ASP A 478 -12.77 32.03 -7.55
CA ASP A 478 -13.80 31.15 -6.99
C ASP A 478 -14.96 30.93 -7.98
N LEU A 479 -15.46 32.00 -8.60
CA LEU A 479 -16.54 31.94 -9.59
C LEU A 479 -16.12 31.15 -10.84
N ASN A 480 -14.94 31.41 -11.38
CA ASN A 480 -14.43 30.68 -12.55
C ASN A 480 -14.23 29.19 -12.24
N ALA A 481 -13.69 28.85 -11.06
CA ALA A 481 -13.54 27.45 -10.65
C ALA A 481 -14.90 26.74 -10.57
N ARG A 482 -15.93 27.39 -10.01
CA ARG A 482 -17.30 26.85 -9.97
C ARG A 482 -17.90 26.67 -11.37
N LEU A 483 -17.66 27.60 -12.30
CA LEU A 483 -18.12 27.46 -13.69
C LEU A 483 -17.41 26.31 -14.41
N CYS A 484 -16.10 26.17 -14.22
CA CYS A 484 -15.33 25.03 -14.74
C CYS A 484 -15.88 23.70 -14.20
N LEU A 485 -16.16 23.62 -12.90
CA LEU A 485 -16.74 22.44 -12.27
C LEU A 485 -18.16 22.13 -12.77
N ARG A 486 -19.00 23.15 -12.98
CA ARG A 486 -20.41 23.00 -13.39
C ARG A 486 -20.57 22.55 -14.84
N TYR A 487 -19.72 23.06 -15.73
CA TYR A 487 -19.86 22.87 -17.18
C TYR A 487 -18.75 22.02 -17.78
N ASP A 488 -17.93 21.36 -16.96
CA ASP A 488 -16.78 20.55 -17.37
C ASP A 488 -15.83 21.32 -18.30
N LEU A 489 -15.55 22.59 -17.95
CA LEU A 489 -14.68 23.46 -18.75
C LEU A 489 -13.21 23.29 -18.35
N PRO A 490 -12.26 23.47 -19.30
CA PRO A 490 -10.83 23.38 -19.02
C PRO A 490 -10.35 24.28 -17.87
N ARG A 491 -9.40 23.80 -17.06
CA ARG A 491 -8.87 24.54 -15.90
C ARG A 491 -8.23 25.90 -16.20
N PHE A 492 -7.76 26.14 -17.43
CA PHE A 492 -7.05 27.39 -17.74
C PHE A 492 -7.94 28.64 -17.58
N TYR A 493 -9.27 28.49 -17.59
CA TYR A 493 -10.23 29.56 -17.27
C TYR A 493 -10.20 29.97 -15.79
N ALA A 494 -9.72 29.10 -14.89
CA ALA A 494 -9.56 29.35 -13.46
C ALA A 494 -8.10 29.66 -13.04
N ASP A 495 -7.11 29.35 -13.88
CA ASP A 495 -5.67 29.48 -13.61
C ASP A 495 -5.11 30.92 -13.63
N SER A 496 -5.95 31.96 -13.56
CA SER A 496 -5.49 33.35 -13.73
C SER A 496 -4.35 33.72 -12.75
N THR A 497 -3.15 33.88 -13.29
CA THR A 497 -1.90 34.26 -12.61
C THR A 497 -1.89 35.75 -12.30
N SER A 498 -2.29 36.14 -11.09
CA SER A 498 -2.00 37.43 -10.43
C SER A 498 -2.46 38.74 -11.11
N LEU A 499 -2.70 39.77 -10.31
CA LEU A 499 -3.11 41.12 -10.75
C LEU A 499 -2.30 41.72 -11.95
N PRO A 500 -0.98 41.50 -12.06
CA PRO A 500 -0.19 42.00 -13.18
C PRO A 500 -0.61 41.47 -14.56
N ALA A 501 -1.07 40.23 -14.69
CA ALA A 501 -1.42 39.64 -15.99
C ALA A 501 -2.78 40.12 -16.53
N LEU A 502 -3.64 40.67 -15.67
CA LEU A 502 -4.96 41.21 -16.04
C LEU A 502 -4.89 42.68 -16.48
N LYS A 503 -3.77 43.38 -16.26
CA LYS A 503 -3.58 44.77 -16.70
C LYS A 503 -3.49 44.92 -18.22
N ASP A 504 -3.11 43.86 -18.93
CA ASP A 504 -2.95 43.89 -20.40
C ASP A 504 -4.28 43.67 -21.15
N TYR A 505 -5.38 43.44 -20.43
CA TYR A 505 -6.72 43.16 -20.97
C TYR A 505 -7.79 44.20 -20.58
N LEU A 506 -7.43 45.27 -19.85
CA LEU A 506 -8.27 46.43 -19.52
C LEU A 506 -7.69 47.67 -20.20
#